data_AF-A0A418KRR9-F1
#
_entry.id   AF-A0A418KRR9-F1
#
_cell.length_a   1.000
_cell.length_b   1.000
_cell.length_c   1.000
_cell.angle_alpha   90.00
_cell.angle_beta   90.00
_cell.angle_gamma   90.00
#
_symmetry.space_group_name_H-M   'P 1'
#
loop_
_entity.id
_entity.type
_entity.pdbx_description
1 polymer ?
#
loop_
_entity_poly.entity_id
_entity_poly.type
_entity_poly.pdbx_seq_one_letter_code
_entity_poly.pdbx_strand_id
1 'polypeptide(L)'
;MLASVATAALVVLPASGGDGTSGGRTVIEADTMAPVDGPYVGAANPIRGINGGGLPWQIDDAKVELTGTGRIEVEVEGLVLLEAAPVPPERQGINPAPNFVAVVSCMTTVDGVATTVNLATDPFPASTAGDSQIEDQLDLPEPCIAPIVFVGPNPGTWFAATGV
;
A
#
# COMPACT_ATOMS: atom_id res chain seq x y z
N MET A 1 -75.46 -20.47 13.12
CA MET A 1 -74.36 -19.54 12.84
C MET A 1 -73.45 -19.48 14.06
N LEU A 2 -72.26 -20.07 13.98
CA LEU A 2 -71.13 -19.84 14.88
C LEU A 2 -69.89 -20.13 14.01
N ALA A 3 -69.16 -19.08 13.63
CA ALA A 3 -67.93 -19.18 12.84
C ALA A 3 -66.74 -19.12 13.80
N SER A 4 -65.92 -20.18 13.83
CA SER A 4 -64.67 -20.22 14.58
C SER A 4 -63.52 -19.73 13.69
N VAL A 5 -62.84 -18.68 14.13
CA VAL A 5 -61.63 -18.14 13.47
C VAL A 5 -60.41 -18.81 14.09
N ALA A 6 -59.57 -19.45 13.27
CA ALA A 6 -58.31 -20.05 13.70
C ALA A 6 -57.15 -19.05 13.49
N THR A 7 -56.44 -18.70 14.56
CA THR A 7 -55.30 -17.78 14.54
C THR A 7 -54.01 -18.59 14.37
N ALA A 8 -53.28 -18.39 13.28
CA ALA A 8 -51.94 -18.95 13.09
C ALA A 8 -50.89 -18.06 13.80
N ALA A 9 -50.14 -18.62 14.75
CA ALA A 9 -49.03 -17.93 15.39
C ALA A 9 -47.76 -18.08 14.54
N LEU A 10 -47.22 -16.96 14.06
CA LEU A 10 -45.94 -16.91 13.35
C LEU A 10 -44.80 -16.88 14.38
N VAL A 11 -43.89 -17.86 14.29
CA VAL A 11 -42.66 -17.92 15.09
C VAL A 11 -41.61 -17.04 14.41
N VAL A 12 -41.06 -16.06 15.12
CA VAL A 12 -39.92 -15.27 14.68
C VAL A 12 -38.67 -15.82 15.36
N LEU A 13 -37.82 -16.49 14.59
CA LEU A 13 -36.46 -16.82 15.01
C LEU A 13 -35.58 -15.58 14.78
N PRO A 14 -34.76 -15.15 15.75
CA PRO A 14 -33.74 -14.14 15.48
C PRO A 14 -32.71 -14.76 14.53
N ALA A 15 -32.63 -14.24 13.31
CA ALA A 15 -31.49 -14.49 12.44
C ALA A 15 -30.27 -13.84 13.10
N SER A 16 -29.32 -14.66 13.53
CA SER A 16 -27.97 -14.24 13.88
C SER A 16 -27.30 -13.64 12.65
N GLY A 17 -27.38 -12.33 12.50
CA GLY A 17 -26.59 -11.57 11.54
C GLY A 17 -25.14 -11.53 12.03
N GLY A 18 -24.33 -12.45 11.53
CA GLY A 18 -22.88 -12.32 11.58
C GLY A 18 -22.43 -11.53 10.37
N ASP A 19 -22.00 -10.28 10.58
CA ASP A 19 -21.14 -9.57 9.65
C ASP A 19 -19.90 -9.13 10.45
N GLY A 20 -18.94 -10.06 10.57
CA GLY A 20 -17.59 -9.71 10.94
C GLY A 20 -16.89 -9.07 9.75
N THR A 21 -16.87 -7.74 9.68
CA THR A 21 -15.81 -7.02 8.99
C THR A 21 -15.41 -5.82 9.85
N SER A 22 -14.47 -6.04 10.76
CA SER A 22 -13.79 -4.94 11.46
C SER A 22 -12.65 -4.35 10.64
N GLY A 23 -12.44 -4.81 9.39
CA GLY A 23 -11.59 -4.16 8.40
C GLY A 23 -12.43 -3.19 7.58
N GLY A 24 -12.04 -1.91 7.54
CA GLY A 24 -12.69 -0.92 6.68
C GLY A 24 -12.67 -1.33 5.21
N ARG A 25 -13.54 -0.75 4.38
CA ARG A 25 -13.61 -1.02 2.93
C ARG A 25 -12.22 -0.96 2.29
N THR A 26 -11.84 -1.95 1.48
CA THR A 26 -10.59 -1.95 0.72
C THR A 26 -10.56 -0.77 -0.26
N VAL A 27 -9.43 -0.05 -0.26
CA VAL A 27 -9.15 1.14 -1.08
C VAL A 27 -8.13 0.81 -2.16
N ILE A 28 -7.10 0.03 -1.83
CA ILE A 28 -6.15 -0.56 -2.78
C ILE A 28 -6.06 -2.05 -2.49
N GLU A 29 -6.08 -2.85 -3.55
CA GLU A 29 -5.63 -4.24 -3.60
C GLU A 29 -4.81 -4.36 -4.88
N ALA A 30 -3.54 -4.74 -4.78
CA ALA A 30 -2.63 -4.82 -5.91
C ALA A 30 -1.61 -5.94 -5.73
N ASP A 31 -1.41 -6.75 -6.77
CA ASP A 31 -0.42 -7.83 -6.83
C ASP A 31 0.84 -7.43 -7.64
N THR A 32 1.00 -6.13 -7.92
CA THR A 32 2.10 -5.62 -8.74
C THR A 32 2.54 -4.23 -8.30
N MET A 33 3.83 -3.96 -8.46
CA MET A 33 4.42 -2.63 -8.32
C MET A 33 5.39 -2.37 -9.47
N ALA A 34 5.43 -1.13 -9.96
CA ALA A 34 6.48 -0.67 -10.85
C ALA A 34 7.74 -0.35 -10.05
N PRO A 35 8.92 -0.91 -10.39
CA PRO A 35 10.17 -0.48 -9.77
C PRO A 35 10.64 0.87 -10.34
N VAL A 36 11.56 1.52 -9.64
CA VAL A 36 12.27 2.68 -10.16
C VAL A 36 13.13 2.27 -11.34
N ASP A 37 12.86 2.87 -12.50
CA ASP A 37 13.69 2.70 -13.70
C ASP A 37 13.65 3.97 -14.57
N GLY A 38 14.58 4.06 -15.52
CA GLY A 38 14.62 5.07 -16.56
C GLY A 38 14.60 6.51 -16.00
N PRO A 39 13.70 7.39 -16.49
CA PRO A 39 13.63 8.78 -16.03
C PRO A 39 13.28 8.94 -14.54
N TYR A 40 12.74 7.91 -13.88
CA TYR A 40 12.38 7.98 -12.47
C TYR A 40 13.57 7.73 -11.53
N VAL A 41 14.74 7.33 -12.05
CA VAL A 41 15.97 7.19 -11.24
C VAL A 41 16.39 8.56 -10.68
N GLY A 42 16.57 8.64 -9.36
CA GLY A 42 16.94 9.85 -8.63
C GLY A 42 15.81 10.87 -8.49
N ALA A 43 16.19 12.15 -8.38
CA ALA A 43 15.28 13.24 -8.03
C ALA A 43 14.76 14.06 -9.23
N ALA A 44 15.05 13.63 -10.46
CA ALA A 44 14.68 14.40 -11.65
C ALA A 44 13.17 14.41 -11.90
N ASN A 45 12.50 13.28 -11.67
CA ASN A 45 11.08 13.10 -11.91
C ASN A 45 10.38 12.52 -10.66
N PRO A 46 10.27 13.27 -9.55
CA PRO A 46 9.64 12.78 -8.34
C PRO A 46 8.14 12.56 -8.56
N ILE A 47 7.59 11.50 -7.98
CA ILE A 47 6.15 11.28 -7.96
C ILE A 47 5.62 11.86 -6.66
N ARG A 48 4.77 12.90 -6.76
CA ARG A 48 4.14 13.53 -5.58
C ARG A 48 5.15 13.97 -4.50
N GLY A 49 6.30 14.45 -4.95
CA GLY A 49 7.39 14.93 -4.09
C GLY A 49 8.29 13.83 -3.53
N ILE A 50 8.06 12.55 -3.86
CA ILE A 50 8.90 11.42 -3.45
C ILE A 50 9.87 11.08 -4.59
N ASN A 51 11.17 11.13 -4.29
CA ASN A 51 12.22 10.87 -5.28
C ASN A 51 12.37 9.38 -5.57
N GLY A 52 12.75 8.99 -6.78
CA GLY A 52 13.15 7.61 -7.01
C GLY A 52 14.51 7.30 -6.40
N GLY A 53 14.77 6.03 -6.15
CA GLY A 53 16.09 5.52 -5.77
C GLY A 53 17.19 5.99 -6.73
N GLY A 54 18.39 6.21 -6.20
CA GLY A 54 19.52 6.73 -6.97
C GLY A 54 20.12 5.79 -8.02
N LEU A 55 19.60 4.56 -8.11
CA LEU A 55 19.93 3.54 -9.09
C LEU A 55 18.61 2.84 -9.49
N PRO A 56 18.53 2.18 -10.66
CA PRO A 56 17.36 1.41 -11.01
C PRO A 56 17.20 0.17 -10.14
N TRP A 57 15.94 -0.21 -9.94
CA TRP A 57 15.51 -1.35 -9.13
C TRP A 57 14.76 -2.34 -10.00
N GLN A 58 14.63 -3.55 -9.49
CA GLN A 58 13.73 -4.59 -9.98
C GLN A 58 12.97 -5.17 -8.79
N ILE A 59 11.87 -5.85 -9.08
CA ILE A 59 11.03 -6.51 -8.08
C ILE A 59 10.48 -7.80 -8.70
N ASP A 60 10.45 -8.88 -7.93
CA ASP A 60 9.96 -10.17 -8.40
C ASP A 60 8.45 -10.30 -8.15
N ASP A 61 8.01 -10.00 -6.92
CA ASP A 61 6.59 -10.06 -6.51
C ASP A 61 6.27 -8.95 -5.50
N ALA A 62 5.01 -8.54 -5.46
CA ALA A 62 4.50 -7.63 -4.45
C ALA A 62 3.02 -7.85 -4.20
N LYS A 63 2.59 -7.69 -2.95
CA LYS A 63 1.18 -7.60 -2.56
C LYS A 63 0.97 -6.36 -1.73
N VAL A 64 -0.09 -5.61 -2.03
CA VAL A 64 -0.46 -4.39 -1.32
C VAL A 64 -1.95 -4.42 -1.04
N GLU A 65 -2.30 -4.30 0.24
CA GLU A 65 -3.67 -3.99 0.67
C GLU A 65 -3.66 -2.69 1.48
N LEU A 66 -4.57 -1.77 1.13
CA LEU A 66 -4.87 -0.58 1.92
C LEU A 66 -6.37 -0.51 2.16
N THR A 67 -6.76 -0.44 3.42
CA THR A 67 -8.15 -0.22 3.81
C THR A 67 -8.47 1.26 3.97
N GLY A 68 -9.75 1.62 3.88
CA GLY A 68 -10.22 3.00 4.11
C GLY A 68 -10.08 3.46 5.56
N THR A 69 -9.80 2.54 6.48
CA THR A 69 -9.44 2.86 7.87
C THR A 69 -7.95 3.14 8.04
N GLY A 70 -7.12 2.96 7.01
CA GLY A 70 -5.68 3.22 7.06
C GLY A 70 -4.81 2.06 7.50
N ARG A 71 -5.39 0.88 7.75
CA ARG A 71 -4.61 -0.37 7.84
C ARG A 71 -3.98 -0.63 6.49
N ILE A 72 -2.67 -0.79 6.48
CA ILE A 72 -1.84 -1.10 5.33
C ILE A 72 -1.08 -2.40 5.56
N GLU A 73 -1.07 -3.25 4.56
CA GLU A 73 -0.30 -4.49 4.51
C GLU A 73 0.45 -4.51 3.17
N VAL A 74 1.78 -4.65 3.23
CA VAL A 74 2.64 -4.72 2.05
C VAL A 74 3.62 -5.88 2.21
N GLU A 75 3.62 -6.77 1.25
CA GLU A 75 4.63 -7.81 1.08
C GLU A 75 5.41 -7.51 -0.20
N VAL A 76 6.74 -7.50 -0.13
CA VAL A 76 7.61 -7.40 -1.29
C VAL A 76 8.60 -8.55 -1.27
N GLU A 77 8.84 -9.15 -2.43
CA GLU A 77 9.85 -10.18 -2.65
C GLU A 77 10.78 -9.73 -3.78
N GLY A 78 12.09 -9.93 -3.60
CA GLY A 78 13.06 -9.63 -4.66
C GLY A 78 13.19 -8.13 -4.99
N LEU A 79 12.83 -7.21 -4.10
CA LEU A 79 13.02 -5.77 -4.33
C LEU A 79 14.49 -5.38 -4.17
N VAL A 80 15.24 -5.45 -5.28
CA VAL A 80 16.71 -5.29 -5.31
C VAL A 80 17.16 -4.33 -6.40
N LEU A 81 18.43 -3.94 -6.37
CA LEU A 81 19.04 -3.18 -7.47
C LEU A 81 19.06 -4.02 -8.76
N LEU A 82 18.71 -3.37 -9.87
CA LEU A 82 18.63 -3.99 -11.18
C LEU A 82 19.93 -4.74 -11.56
N GLU A 83 19.81 -5.95 -12.10
CA GLU A 83 20.94 -6.75 -12.59
C GLU A 83 21.44 -6.30 -13.98
N ALA A 84 21.65 -5.00 -14.14
CA ALA A 84 22.14 -4.41 -15.38
C ALA A 84 22.84 -3.07 -15.13
N ALA A 85 23.54 -2.57 -16.15
CA ALA A 85 24.03 -1.19 -16.13
C ALA A 85 22.85 -0.21 -15.95
N PRO A 86 23.01 0.89 -15.19
CA PRO A 86 24.26 1.41 -14.63
C PRO A 86 24.62 0.90 -13.23
N VAL A 87 23.94 -0.11 -12.68
CA VAL A 87 24.27 -0.65 -11.36
C VAL A 87 25.66 -1.33 -11.41
N PRO A 88 26.60 -0.97 -10.50
CA PRO A 88 27.90 -1.64 -10.42
C PRO A 88 27.73 -3.15 -10.18
N PRO A 89 28.52 -4.03 -10.84
CA PRO A 89 28.35 -5.48 -10.73
C PRO A 89 28.31 -6.02 -9.30
N GLU A 90 29.09 -5.44 -8.39
CA GLU A 90 29.12 -5.81 -6.97
C GLU A 90 27.87 -5.41 -6.17
N ARG A 91 26.95 -4.66 -6.78
CA ARG A 91 25.68 -4.21 -6.20
C ARG A 91 24.45 -4.73 -6.93
N GLN A 92 24.61 -5.49 -8.01
CA GLN A 92 23.49 -6.06 -8.77
C GLN A 92 22.81 -7.16 -7.96
N GLY A 93 21.48 -7.22 -8.00
CA GLY A 93 20.70 -8.28 -7.37
C GLY A 93 20.71 -8.24 -5.84
N ILE A 94 21.12 -7.11 -5.23
CA ILE A 94 21.12 -6.94 -3.77
C ILE A 94 20.33 -5.70 -3.34
N ASN A 95 19.63 -5.85 -2.22
CA ASN A 95 19.06 -4.73 -1.48
C ASN A 95 20.08 -4.21 -0.44
N PRO A 96 20.55 -2.95 -0.56
CA PRO A 96 21.43 -2.34 0.42
C PRO A 96 20.71 -1.70 1.62
N ALA A 97 19.38 -1.56 1.59
CA ALA A 97 18.63 -0.91 2.65
C ALA A 97 18.21 -1.93 3.72
N PRO A 98 18.64 -1.78 4.98
CA PRO A 98 18.32 -2.75 6.03
C PRO A 98 16.84 -2.72 6.46
N ASN A 99 16.12 -1.66 6.09
CA ASN A 99 14.71 -1.50 6.36
C ASN A 99 14.00 -0.86 5.16
N PHE A 100 12.73 -1.18 5.00
CA PHE A 100 11.80 -0.47 4.13
C PHE A 100 10.73 0.25 4.94
N VAL A 101 10.14 1.28 4.33
CA VAL A 101 8.89 1.91 4.76
C VAL A 101 7.89 1.82 3.62
N ALA A 102 6.61 1.69 3.95
CA ALA A 102 5.55 1.96 2.99
C ALA A 102 5.13 3.43 3.13
N VAL A 103 4.89 4.11 2.00
CA VAL A 103 4.37 5.47 1.98
C VAL A 103 3.06 5.50 1.22
N VAL A 104 1.98 5.85 1.88
CA VAL A 104 0.69 6.13 1.25
C VAL A 104 0.66 7.61 0.87
N SER A 105 0.65 7.89 -0.43
CA SER A 105 0.47 9.24 -0.97
C SER A 105 -0.98 9.46 -1.40
N CYS A 106 -1.63 10.42 -0.77
CA CYS A 106 -3.00 10.82 -1.05
C CYS A 106 -3.04 12.23 -1.67
N MET A 107 -4.00 12.47 -2.55
CA MET A 107 -4.50 13.82 -2.81
C MET A 107 -5.67 14.10 -1.86
N THR A 108 -5.70 15.27 -1.23
CA THR A 108 -6.78 15.68 -0.33
C THR A 108 -7.00 17.19 -0.38
N THR A 109 -7.90 17.71 0.45
CA THR A 109 -8.14 19.15 0.58
C THR A 109 -7.77 19.61 1.98
N VAL A 110 -6.86 20.58 2.07
CA VAL A 110 -6.49 21.27 3.32
C VAL A 110 -6.83 22.73 3.15
N ASP A 111 -7.68 23.28 4.03
CA ASP A 111 -8.14 24.68 3.98
C ASP A 111 -8.71 25.11 2.61
N GLY A 112 -9.41 24.19 1.93
CA GLY A 112 -9.99 24.43 0.60
C GLY A 112 -9.00 24.32 -0.57
N VAL A 113 -7.75 23.93 -0.31
CA VAL A 113 -6.69 23.80 -1.33
C VAL A 113 -6.33 22.33 -1.55
N ALA A 114 -6.28 21.93 -2.83
CA ALA A 114 -5.81 20.61 -3.22
C ALA A 114 -4.35 20.42 -2.79
N THR A 115 -4.10 19.39 -2.00
CA THR A 115 -2.83 19.15 -1.32
C THR A 115 -2.44 17.68 -1.45
N THR A 116 -1.15 17.42 -1.63
CA THR A 116 -0.57 16.08 -1.50
C THR A 116 -0.16 15.83 -0.05
N VAL A 117 -0.56 14.69 0.49
CA VAL A 117 -0.12 14.22 1.81
C VAL A 117 0.55 12.86 1.65
N ASN A 118 1.76 12.71 2.19
CA ASN A 118 2.52 11.47 2.19
C ASN A 118 2.62 10.97 3.63
N LEU A 119 2.02 9.82 3.91
CA LEU A 119 2.02 9.17 5.22
C LEU A 119 2.91 7.95 5.15
N ALA A 120 3.92 7.86 6.01
CA ALA A 120 4.84 6.74 6.05
C ALA A 120 4.55 5.86 7.26
N THR A 121 4.75 4.57 7.10
CA THR A 121 4.81 3.60 8.19
C THR A 121 6.09 3.80 9.01
N ASP A 122 6.16 3.12 10.15
CA ASP A 122 7.45 2.84 10.78
C ASP A 122 8.36 2.00 9.84
N PRO A 123 9.69 1.94 10.08
CA PRO A 123 10.59 1.09 9.31
C PRO A 123 10.45 -0.39 9.67
N PHE A 124 10.39 -1.26 8.67
CA PHE A 124 10.34 -2.71 8.80
C PHE A 124 11.61 -3.34 8.23
N PRO A 125 12.14 -4.42 8.84
CA PRO A 125 13.33 -5.10 8.33
C PRO A 125 13.17 -5.53 6.88
N ALA A 126 14.25 -5.37 6.10
CA ALA A 126 14.34 -5.87 4.73
C ALA A 126 15.57 -6.78 4.59
N SER A 127 15.40 -7.91 3.90
CA SER A 127 16.50 -8.85 3.63
C SER A 127 17.44 -8.28 2.57
N THR A 128 18.66 -8.82 2.46
CA THR A 128 19.56 -8.49 1.33
C THR A 128 19.03 -8.98 -0.02
N ALA A 129 18.08 -9.93 -0.01
CA ALA A 129 17.36 -10.38 -1.19
C ALA A 129 16.16 -9.48 -1.53
N GLY A 130 15.90 -8.43 -0.73
CA GLY A 130 14.84 -7.47 -1.02
C GLY A 130 13.47 -7.84 -0.46
N ASP A 131 13.40 -8.78 0.48
CA ASP A 131 12.13 -9.24 1.04
C ASP A 131 11.77 -8.43 2.28
N SER A 132 10.51 -8.02 2.38
CA SER A 132 9.98 -7.34 3.57
C SER A 132 8.47 -7.53 3.70
N GLN A 133 8.00 -7.61 4.95
CA GLN A 133 6.58 -7.61 5.31
C GLN A 133 6.32 -6.39 6.20
N ILE A 134 5.40 -5.53 5.76
CA ILE A 134 5.05 -4.26 6.38
C ILE A 134 3.57 -4.33 6.74
N GLU A 135 3.26 -4.17 8.02
CA GLU A 135 1.89 -4.09 8.51
C GLU A 135 1.79 -2.92 9.49
N ASP A 136 0.97 -1.92 9.16
CA ASP A 136 0.86 -0.71 9.99
C ASP A 136 -0.54 -0.09 9.91
N GLN A 137 -0.77 0.93 10.74
CA GLN A 137 -1.99 1.70 10.82
C GLN A 137 -1.68 3.19 10.62
N LEU A 138 -2.13 3.75 9.49
CA LEU A 138 -1.93 5.15 9.14
C LEU A 138 -3.18 5.98 9.38
N ASP A 139 -3.00 7.23 9.82
CA ASP A 139 -4.07 8.22 9.91
C ASP A 139 -4.31 8.87 8.54
N LEU A 140 -5.05 8.19 7.65
CA LEU A 140 -5.33 8.68 6.30
C LEU A 140 -6.15 9.98 6.33
N PRO A 141 -5.88 10.94 5.41
CA PRO A 141 -6.76 12.08 5.24
C PRO A 141 -8.10 11.65 4.63
N GLU A 142 -9.16 12.38 4.95
CA GLU A 142 -10.49 12.17 4.36
C GLU A 142 -10.90 13.36 3.48
N PRO A 143 -11.07 13.17 2.15
CA PRO A 143 -10.81 11.95 1.39
C PRO A 143 -9.31 11.74 1.10
N CYS A 144 -8.92 10.47 0.92
CA CYS A 144 -7.65 10.08 0.30
C CYS A 144 -7.91 9.74 -1.17
N ILE A 145 -7.73 10.74 -2.05
CA ILE A 145 -8.01 10.63 -3.48
C ILE A 145 -6.78 10.08 -4.21
N ALA A 146 -7.03 9.14 -5.13
CA ALA A 146 -6.01 8.51 -5.98
C ALA A 146 -4.78 8.06 -5.17
N PRO A 147 -4.94 7.18 -4.17
CA PRO A 147 -3.83 6.71 -3.35
C PRO A 147 -2.77 6.01 -4.22
N ILE A 148 -1.51 6.22 -3.86
CA ILE A 148 -0.36 5.47 -4.36
C ILE A 148 0.39 4.93 -3.16
N VAL A 149 0.70 3.64 -3.14
CA VAL A 149 1.60 3.05 -2.16
C VAL A 149 3.00 2.94 -2.76
N PHE A 150 3.98 3.50 -2.07
CA PHE A 150 5.39 3.37 -2.38
C PHE A 150 6.06 2.45 -1.36
N VAL A 151 7.08 1.73 -1.78
CA VAL A 151 8.04 1.06 -0.88
C VAL A 151 9.40 1.68 -1.11
N GLY A 152 10.12 2.03 -0.05
CA GLY A 152 11.44 2.65 -0.14
C GLY A 152 12.20 2.66 1.18
N PRO A 153 13.40 3.27 1.23
CA PRO A 153 14.28 3.20 2.40
C PRO A 153 13.93 4.25 3.48
N ASN A 154 13.13 5.26 3.11
CA ASN A 154 12.68 6.35 3.96
C ASN A 154 11.49 7.07 3.29
N PRO A 155 10.78 7.96 4.00
CA PRO A 155 9.57 8.62 3.49
C PRO A 155 9.76 9.50 2.23
N GLY A 156 10.99 9.91 1.91
CA GLY A 156 11.30 10.80 0.79
C GLY A 156 11.88 10.10 -0.44
N THR A 157 11.98 8.78 -0.44
CA THR A 157 12.54 8.00 -1.55
C THR A 157 11.75 6.72 -1.77
N TRP A 158 11.45 6.37 -3.01
CA TRP A 158 10.78 5.13 -3.39
C TRP A 158 11.69 4.24 -4.24
N PHE A 159 11.47 2.93 -4.16
CA PHE A 159 12.09 1.87 -4.95
C PHE A 159 11.06 1.15 -5.82
N ALA A 160 9.82 1.01 -5.33
CA ALA A 160 8.68 0.51 -6.08
C ALA A 160 7.39 1.28 -5.75
N ALA A 161 6.45 1.35 -6.69
CA ALA A 161 5.16 2.04 -6.53
C ALA A 161 4.00 1.26 -7.17
N THR A 162 2.83 1.26 -6.54
CA THR A 162 1.59 0.70 -7.12
C THR A 162 1.11 1.49 -8.34
N GLY A 163 0.45 0.83 -9.31
CA GLY A 163 -0.24 1.49 -10.43
C GLY A 163 0.08 0.96 -11.82
N VAL A 164 0.30 -0.35 -11.98
CA VAL A 164 0.52 -1.03 -13.26
C VAL A 164 -0.60 -2.01 -13.61
#